data_AF-A0A2J6S6Z0-F1
#
_entry.id   AF-A0A2J6S6Z0-F1
#
_cell.length_a   1.000
_cell.length_b   1.000
_cell.length_c   1.000
_cell.angle_alpha   90.00
_cell.angle_beta   90.00
_cell.angle_gamma   90.00
#
_symmetry.space_group_name_H-M   'P 1'
#
loop_
_entity.id
_entity.type
_entity.pdbx_description
1 polymer ?
#
loop_
_entity_poly.entity_id
_entity_poly.type
_entity_poly.pdbx_seq_one_letter_code
_entity_poly.pdbx_strand_id
1 'polypeptide(L)'
;MSLAPISIASIAIGFISFSFTLAIWIHAFWDAFQTLGSAPSQIQDALSVLRQGLYEEREYLKSKRRRGEGDVMPGSKSKSLYYEGGPTRVINDAVKDLIKEFKEYERPFLVTPHEGREKELEWSFDATQQHYQCDFPRRVLWLRAKGHIYNIANRLEKAQIRRIAQETTETQFMVRDTMGMVREYETRLRAIEERLQMSRIGY
;
A
#
# COMPACT_ATOMS: atom_id res chain seq x y z
N MET A 1 -21.53 -27.90 -69.83
CA MET A 1 -20.38 -27.56 -68.96
C MET A 1 -20.46 -26.07 -68.59
N SER A 2 -21.12 -25.69 -67.49
CA SER A 2 -21.08 -24.29 -67.01
C SER A 2 -21.25 -24.16 -65.48
N LEU A 3 -20.67 -25.10 -64.72
CA LEU A 3 -20.72 -25.11 -63.24
C LEU A 3 -19.52 -24.38 -62.61
N ALA A 4 -18.50 -24.03 -63.40
CA ALA A 4 -17.31 -23.31 -62.93
C ALA A 4 -17.58 -21.93 -62.27
N PRO A 5 -18.45 -21.04 -62.81
CA PRO A 5 -18.60 -19.70 -62.26
C PRO A 5 -19.30 -19.67 -60.89
N ILE A 6 -20.24 -20.59 -60.64
CA ILE A 6 -20.99 -20.66 -59.37
C ILE A 6 -20.07 -21.17 -58.24
N SER A 7 -19.23 -22.16 -58.53
CA SER A 7 -18.24 -22.67 -57.57
C SER A 7 -17.22 -21.58 -57.22
N ILE A 8 -16.69 -20.87 -58.22
CA ILE A 8 -15.75 -19.75 -58.01
C ILE A 8 -16.39 -18.64 -57.18
N ALA A 9 -17.66 -18.30 -57.45
CA ALA A 9 -18.38 -17.30 -56.67
C ALA A 9 -18.55 -17.72 -55.20
N SER A 10 -18.88 -18.99 -54.93
CA SER A 10 -19.02 -19.50 -53.56
C SER A 10 -17.70 -19.51 -52.79
N ILE A 11 -16.58 -19.83 -53.45
CA ILE A 11 -15.24 -19.80 -52.85
C ILE A 11 -14.83 -18.35 -52.53
N ALA A 12 -15.08 -17.42 -53.44
CA ALA A 12 -14.78 -16.00 -53.23
C ALA A 12 -15.57 -15.43 -52.04
N ILE A 13 -16.89 -15.71 -51.98
CA ILE A 13 -17.74 -15.27 -50.86
C ILE A 13 -17.27 -15.90 -49.55
N GLY A 14 -16.97 -17.20 -49.54
CA GLY A 14 -16.46 -17.89 -48.36
C GLY A 14 -15.13 -17.32 -47.86
N PHE A 15 -14.22 -16.96 -48.78
CA PHE A 15 -12.94 -16.33 -48.42
C PHE A 15 -13.13 -14.91 -47.88
N ILE A 16 -14.05 -14.12 -48.43
CA ILE A 16 -14.38 -12.78 -47.93
C ILE A 16 -14.99 -12.88 -46.52
N SER A 17 -15.95 -13.78 -46.30
CA SER A 17 -16.54 -13.99 -44.97
C SER A 17 -15.53 -14.51 -43.94
N PHE A 18 -14.62 -15.41 -44.35
CA PHE A 18 -13.53 -15.88 -43.50
C PHE A 18 -12.54 -14.77 -43.16
N SER A 19 -12.16 -13.94 -44.14
CA SER A 19 -11.24 -12.81 -43.94
C SER A 19 -11.85 -11.75 -43.03
N PHE A 20 -13.15 -11.49 -43.14
CA PHE A 20 -13.85 -10.58 -42.25
C PHE A 20 -13.93 -11.11 -40.83
N THR A 21 -14.20 -12.41 -40.67
CA THR A 21 -14.17 -13.08 -39.35
C THR A 21 -12.76 -13.04 -38.74
N LEU A 22 -11.73 -13.29 -39.55
CA LEU A 22 -10.34 -13.21 -39.14
C LEU A 22 -9.95 -11.77 -38.75
N ALA A 23 -10.40 -10.77 -39.50
CA ALA A 23 -10.13 -9.37 -39.21
C ALA A 23 -10.77 -8.92 -37.89
N ILE A 24 -12.02 -9.32 -37.63
CA ILE A 24 -12.69 -9.06 -36.35
C ILE A 24 -11.95 -9.73 -35.21
N TRP A 25 -11.53 -10.99 -35.39
CA TRP A 25 -10.78 -11.73 -34.38
C TRP A 25 -9.43 -11.08 -34.10
N ILE A 26 -8.68 -10.73 -35.14
CA ILE A 26 -7.38 -10.06 -35.02
C ILE A 26 -7.53 -8.68 -34.38
N HIS A 27 -8.58 -7.90 -34.72
CA HIS A 27 -8.81 -6.59 -34.12
C HIS A 27 -9.07 -6.71 -32.61
N ALA A 28 -9.99 -7.60 -32.20
CA ALA A 28 -10.27 -7.85 -30.79
C ALA A 28 -9.04 -8.37 -30.04
N PHE A 29 -8.22 -9.19 -30.71
CA PHE A 29 -6.97 -9.69 -30.16
C PHE A 29 -5.90 -8.60 -30.07
N TRP A 30 -5.85 -7.69 -31.05
CA TRP A 30 -4.90 -6.58 -31.09
C TRP A 30 -5.15 -5.56 -29.98
N ASP A 31 -6.41 -5.31 -29.65
CA ASP A 31 -6.79 -4.45 -28.51
C ASP A 31 -6.29 -5.04 -27.17
N ALA A 32 -6.32 -6.36 -27.03
CA ALA A 32 -5.71 -7.06 -25.89
C ALA A 32 -4.17 -6.99 -25.90
N PHE A 33 -3.54 -7.02 -27.08
CA PHE A 33 -2.09 -6.82 -27.25
C PHE A 33 -1.66 -5.37 -27.01
N GLN A 34 -2.47 -4.37 -27.33
CA GLN A 34 -2.20 -2.97 -26.99
C GLN A 34 -2.28 -2.75 -25.48
N THR A 35 -3.20 -3.43 -24.79
CA THR A 35 -3.22 -3.48 -23.32
C THR A 35 -1.94 -4.09 -22.76
N LEU A 36 -1.37 -5.09 -23.45
CA LEU A 36 -0.05 -5.66 -23.15
C LEU A 36 1.10 -4.68 -23.50
N GLY A 37 0.90 -3.83 -24.51
CA GLY A 37 1.81 -2.78 -24.96
C GLY A 37 1.94 -1.61 -23.97
N SER A 38 0.85 -1.27 -23.27
CA SER A 38 0.78 -0.27 -22.20
C SER A 38 1.20 -0.79 -20.82
N ALA A 39 1.49 -2.09 -20.70
CA ALA A 39 1.97 -2.71 -19.48
C ALA A 39 3.36 -2.25 -18.96
N PRO A 40 4.34 -1.79 -19.77
CA PRO A 40 5.69 -1.52 -19.24
C PRO A 40 5.72 -0.38 -18.21
N SER A 41 5.01 0.74 -18.43
CA SER A 41 4.90 1.79 -17.41
C SER A 41 4.07 1.32 -16.21
N GLN A 42 2.97 0.60 -16.46
CA GLN A 42 2.11 0.09 -15.38
C GLN A 42 2.81 -0.90 -14.45
N ILE A 43 3.71 -1.74 -14.97
CA ILE A 43 4.50 -2.69 -14.17
C ILE A 43 5.43 -1.91 -13.23
N GLN A 44 6.16 -0.94 -13.77
CA GLN A 44 7.11 -0.13 -13.00
C GLN A 44 6.37 0.68 -11.93
N ASP A 45 5.29 1.37 -12.30
CA ASP A 45 4.50 2.18 -11.39
C ASP A 45 3.86 1.32 -10.28
N ALA A 46 3.23 0.20 -10.64
CA ALA A 46 2.56 -0.65 -9.65
C ALA A 46 3.55 -1.30 -8.67
N LEU A 47 4.68 -1.80 -9.17
CA LEU A 47 5.71 -2.42 -8.32
C LEU A 47 6.42 -1.37 -7.45
N SER A 48 6.81 -0.22 -8.02
CA SER A 48 7.48 0.85 -7.28
C SER A 48 6.60 1.46 -6.20
N VAL A 49 5.33 1.77 -6.50
CA VAL A 49 4.36 2.32 -5.54
C VAL A 49 4.10 1.32 -4.42
N LEU A 50 3.83 0.04 -4.75
CA LEU A 50 3.57 -0.97 -3.74
C LEU A 50 4.79 -1.19 -2.85
N ARG A 51 5.98 -1.25 -3.46
CA ARG A 51 7.24 -1.36 -2.74
C ARG A 51 7.38 -0.20 -1.77
N GLN A 52 7.27 1.02 -2.26
CA GLN A 52 7.38 2.22 -1.44
C GLN A 52 6.42 2.17 -0.26
N GLY A 53 5.14 1.87 -0.50
CA GLY A 53 4.13 1.74 0.56
C GLY A 53 4.45 0.67 1.61
N LEU A 54 4.95 -0.51 1.20
CA LEU A 54 5.33 -1.59 2.12
C LEU A 54 6.49 -1.20 3.03
N TYR A 55 7.53 -0.56 2.47
CA TYR A 55 8.71 -0.16 3.22
C TYR A 55 8.43 1.04 4.13
N GLU A 56 7.68 2.03 3.66
CA GLU A 56 7.24 3.16 4.48
C GLU A 56 6.42 2.69 5.67
N GLU A 57 5.45 1.79 5.47
CA GLU A 57 4.61 1.27 6.54
C GLU A 57 5.43 0.45 7.55
N ARG A 58 6.40 -0.34 7.09
CA ARG A 58 7.31 -1.06 7.98
C ARG A 58 8.13 -0.12 8.85
N GLU A 59 8.71 0.91 8.25
CA GLU A 59 9.53 1.89 8.97
C GLU A 59 8.70 2.71 9.96
N TYR A 60 7.49 3.07 9.55
CA TYR A 60 6.51 3.66 10.44
C TYR A 60 6.29 2.79 11.69
N LEU A 61 6.00 1.50 11.51
CA LEU A 61 5.74 0.58 12.62
C LEU A 61 6.97 0.35 13.49
N LYS A 62 8.17 0.30 12.89
CA LYS A 62 9.43 0.19 13.61
C LYS A 62 9.70 1.44 14.47
N SER A 63 9.44 2.62 13.91
CA SER A 63 9.56 3.90 14.63
C SER A 63 8.54 4.00 15.77
N LYS A 64 7.28 3.61 15.53
CA LYS A 64 6.22 3.57 16.55
C LYS A 64 6.59 2.63 17.71
N ARG A 65 7.15 1.46 17.42
CA ARG A 65 7.66 0.54 18.45
C ARG A 65 8.75 1.19 19.31
N ARG A 66 9.76 1.81 18.68
CA ARG A 66 10.88 2.44 19.41
C ARG A 66 10.41 3.58 20.32
N ARG A 67 9.44 4.38 19.87
CA ARG A 67 8.85 5.45 20.69
C ARG A 67 8.06 4.89 21.87
N GLY A 68 7.33 3.79 21.68
CA GLY A 68 6.59 3.14 22.75
C GLY A 68 7.47 2.45 23.80
N GLU A 69 8.64 1.96 23.40
CA GLU A 69 9.64 1.35 24.30
C GLU A 69 10.34 2.41 25.18
N GLY A 70 10.45 3.66 24.71
CA GLY A 70 11.13 4.75 25.41
C GLY A 70 10.30 5.56 26.42
N ASP A 71 8.97 5.49 26.37
CA ASP A 71 8.06 6.24 27.27
C ASP A 71 7.67 5.46 28.54
N VAL A 72 8.27 4.28 28.77
CA VAL A 72 8.09 3.47 29.97
C VAL A 72 8.93 4.04 31.11
N MET A 73 8.42 5.10 31.75
CA MET A 73 8.92 5.52 33.06
C MET A 73 8.78 4.37 34.06
N PRO A 74 9.85 3.99 34.80
CA PRO A 74 9.80 2.89 35.76
C PRO A 74 8.89 3.30 36.94
N GLY A 75 7.64 2.80 36.94
CA GLY A 75 6.72 2.99 38.06
C GLY A 75 5.26 3.31 37.71
N SER A 76 4.94 3.69 36.46
CA SER A 76 3.54 3.99 36.10
C SER A 76 2.76 2.72 35.71
N LYS A 77 2.20 2.02 36.71
CA LYS A 77 1.31 0.87 36.51
C LYS A 77 0.00 1.22 35.77
N SER A 78 -0.30 2.51 35.55
CA SER A 78 -1.54 2.95 34.92
C SER A 78 -1.53 2.91 33.39
N LYS A 79 -0.36 2.84 32.73
CA LYS A 79 -0.28 2.89 31.26
C LYS A 79 -0.38 1.52 30.58
N SER A 80 -0.28 0.40 31.32
CA SER A 80 -0.26 -0.96 30.74
C SER A 80 -1.58 -1.41 30.10
N LEU A 81 -2.70 -0.72 30.35
CA LEU A 81 -4.03 -1.17 29.89
C LEU A 81 -4.34 -0.79 28.44
N TYR A 82 -3.60 0.18 27.87
CA TYR A 82 -3.72 0.61 26.47
C TYR A 82 -2.48 0.24 25.62
N TYR A 83 -1.44 -0.31 26.24
CA TYR A 83 -0.09 -0.37 25.69
C TYR A 83 0.49 -1.78 25.57
N GLU A 84 -0.34 -2.80 25.62
CA GLU A 84 0.12 -4.15 25.30
C GLU A 84 0.07 -4.28 23.78
N GLY A 85 1.24 -4.27 23.14
CA GLY A 85 1.45 -4.26 21.69
C GLY A 85 0.93 -5.50 20.95
N GLY A 86 -0.35 -5.84 21.11
CA GLY A 86 -1.05 -6.87 20.35
C GLY A 86 -1.32 -6.43 18.91
N PRO A 87 -2.13 -5.37 18.66
CA PRO A 87 -2.54 -4.99 17.30
C PRO A 87 -1.38 -4.51 16.42
N THR A 88 -0.53 -3.61 16.95
CA THR A 88 0.61 -3.06 16.20
C THR A 88 1.63 -4.13 15.83
N ARG A 89 1.83 -5.14 16.68
CA ARG A 89 2.73 -6.27 16.41
C ARG A 89 2.13 -7.19 15.35
N VAL A 90 0.84 -7.50 15.44
CA VAL A 90 0.14 -8.28 14.40
C VAL A 90 0.19 -7.55 13.05
N ILE A 91 0.00 -6.23 13.03
CA ILE A 91 0.16 -5.42 11.82
C ILE A 91 1.61 -5.48 11.32
N ASN A 92 2.60 -5.37 12.21
CA ASN A 92 4.01 -5.47 11.85
C ASN A 92 4.38 -6.83 11.24
N ASP A 93 3.91 -7.92 11.83
CA ASP A 93 4.16 -9.27 11.32
C ASP A 93 3.42 -9.49 9.99
N ALA A 94 2.19 -8.98 9.86
CA ALA A 94 1.47 -8.99 8.58
C ALA A 94 2.21 -8.20 7.49
N VAL A 95 2.78 -7.03 7.79
CA VAL A 95 3.57 -6.25 6.83
C VAL A 95 4.85 -6.98 6.44
N LYS A 96 5.52 -7.69 7.35
CA LYS A 96 6.68 -8.54 7.00
C LYS A 96 6.29 -9.67 6.05
N ASP A 97 5.17 -10.33 6.31
CA ASP A 97 4.67 -11.39 5.44
C ASP A 97 4.34 -10.85 4.05
N LEU A 98 3.71 -9.67 3.97
CA LEU A 98 3.43 -8.98 2.70
C LEU A 98 4.71 -8.60 1.95
N ILE A 99 5.75 -8.13 2.65
CA ILE A 99 7.06 -7.82 2.03
C ILE A 99 7.71 -9.10 1.48
N LYS A 100 7.63 -10.20 2.21
CA LYS A 100 8.18 -11.49 1.75
C LYS A 100 7.46 -11.97 0.49
N GLU A 101 6.14 -11.96 0.51
CA GLU A 101 5.30 -12.34 -0.63
C GLU A 101 5.57 -11.42 -1.84
N PHE A 102 5.64 -10.11 -1.62
CA PHE A 102 5.97 -9.14 -2.66
C PHE A 102 7.32 -9.42 -3.30
N LYS A 103 8.37 -9.68 -2.51
CA LYS A 103 9.71 -9.98 -3.02
C LYS A 103 9.73 -11.22 -3.92
N GLU A 104 8.94 -12.24 -3.61
CA GLU A 104 8.82 -13.44 -4.44
C GLU A 104 8.26 -13.11 -5.84
N TYR A 105 7.27 -12.22 -5.90
CA TYR A 105 6.68 -11.78 -7.17
C TYR A 105 7.50 -10.70 -7.90
N GLU A 106 8.27 -9.89 -7.17
CA GLU A 106 9.12 -8.83 -7.72
C GLU A 106 10.39 -9.38 -8.38
N ARG A 107 10.98 -10.43 -7.80
CA ARG A 107 12.24 -11.06 -8.24
C ARG A 107 12.41 -11.26 -9.75
N PRO A 108 11.44 -11.81 -10.51
CA PRO A 108 11.59 -12.02 -11.95
C PRO A 108 11.58 -10.73 -12.79
N PHE A 109 11.28 -9.57 -12.20
CA PHE A 109 11.24 -8.28 -12.90
C PHE A 109 12.50 -7.44 -12.68
N LEU A 110 13.36 -7.81 -11.74
CA LEU A 110 14.55 -7.05 -11.40
C LEU A 110 15.65 -7.19 -12.49
N VAL A 111 16.27 -6.07 -12.87
CA VAL A 111 17.43 -6.02 -13.77
C VAL A 111 18.66 -6.60 -13.08
N THR A 112 18.89 -6.20 -11.83
CA THR A 112 20.06 -6.57 -11.05
C THR A 112 19.60 -7.45 -9.89
N PRO A 113 19.86 -8.76 -9.90
CA PRO A 113 19.63 -9.59 -8.73
C PRO A 113 20.55 -9.09 -7.61
N HIS A 114 19.96 -8.86 -6.43
CA HIS A 114 20.68 -8.28 -5.30
C HIS A 114 21.67 -9.27 -4.71
N GLU A 115 22.97 -8.96 -4.75
CA GLU A 115 24.06 -9.82 -4.26
C GLU A 115 24.50 -9.48 -2.81
N GLY A 116 23.68 -8.74 -2.06
CA GLY A 116 23.98 -8.29 -0.68
C GLY A 116 23.21 -9.03 0.42
N ARG A 117 23.61 -8.84 1.69
CA ARG A 117 22.82 -9.30 2.85
C ARG A 117 21.47 -8.59 2.86
N GLU A 118 20.38 -9.31 3.03
CA GLU A 118 18.99 -8.78 3.03
C GLU A 118 18.82 -7.55 3.95
N LYS A 119 19.51 -7.52 5.10
CA LYS A 119 19.49 -6.40 6.05
C LYS A 119 20.15 -5.12 5.55
N GLU A 120 21.10 -5.21 4.63
CA GLU A 120 21.82 -4.04 4.07
C GLU A 120 21.03 -3.47 2.88
N LEU A 121 20.31 -4.33 2.17
CA LEU A 121 19.45 -4.01 1.03
C LEU A 121 18.08 -3.45 1.40
N GLU A 122 17.54 -3.77 2.58
CA GLU A 122 16.31 -3.15 3.08
C GLU A 122 16.46 -1.63 3.33
N TRP A 123 17.69 -1.10 3.37
CA TRP A 123 18.01 0.25 3.84
C TRP A 123 18.85 1.08 2.87
N SER A 124 19.29 0.53 1.75
CA SER A 124 19.96 1.34 0.74
C SER A 124 18.91 2.15 -0.02
N PHE A 125 19.17 3.46 -0.18
CA PHE A 125 18.44 4.34 -1.10
C PHE A 125 18.31 3.72 -2.51
N ASP A 126 19.30 2.89 -2.87
CA ASP A 126 19.42 2.08 -4.07
C ASP A 126 18.33 1.00 -4.20
N ALA A 127 17.81 0.48 -3.08
CA ALA A 127 16.73 -0.49 -3.10
C ALA A 127 15.41 0.13 -3.55
N THR A 128 15.15 1.39 -3.21
CA THR A 128 13.96 2.12 -3.69
C THR A 128 14.04 2.52 -5.17
N GLN A 129 15.25 2.60 -5.75
CA GLN A 129 15.47 2.99 -7.15
C GLN A 129 15.74 1.79 -8.07
N GLN A 130 15.02 0.68 -7.88
CA GLN A 130 15.23 -0.49 -8.72
C GLN A 130 14.61 -0.30 -10.10
N HIS A 131 15.45 -0.48 -11.11
CA HIS A 131 15.01 -0.57 -12.50
C HIS A 131 14.39 -1.95 -12.74
N TYR A 132 13.15 -1.96 -13.24
CA TYR A 132 12.47 -3.18 -13.66
C TYR A 132 12.67 -3.40 -15.16
N GLN A 133 12.99 -4.64 -15.55
CA GLN A 133 12.96 -5.04 -16.95
C GLN A 133 11.52 -5.31 -17.39
N CYS A 134 11.11 -4.63 -18.46
CA CYS A 134 9.77 -4.73 -19.01
C CYS A 134 9.78 -5.34 -20.42
N ASP A 135 10.55 -6.42 -20.59
CA ASP A 135 10.59 -7.19 -21.83
C ASP A 135 9.27 -7.93 -22.09
N PHE A 136 9.02 -8.29 -23.35
CA PHE A 136 7.79 -8.98 -23.76
C PHE A 136 7.49 -10.27 -22.97
N PRO A 137 8.45 -11.18 -22.69
CA PRO A 137 8.19 -12.36 -21.87
C PRO A 137 7.80 -12.02 -20.43
N ARG A 138 8.41 -10.97 -19.86
CA ARG A 138 8.09 -10.48 -18.51
C ARG A 138 6.70 -9.84 -18.49
N ARG A 139 6.23 -9.22 -19.58
CA ARG A 139 4.84 -8.70 -19.68
C ARG A 139 3.80 -9.81 -19.67
N VAL A 140 4.09 -10.96 -20.30
CA VAL A 140 3.21 -12.13 -20.23
C VAL A 140 3.20 -12.69 -18.80
N LEU A 141 4.36 -12.76 -18.14
CA LEU A 141 4.47 -13.14 -16.74
C LEU A 141 3.68 -12.18 -15.82
N TRP A 142 3.73 -10.87 -16.11
CA TRP A 142 2.98 -9.85 -15.38
C TRP A 142 1.49 -10.10 -15.41
N LEU A 143 0.89 -10.49 -16.54
CA LEU A 143 -0.56 -10.77 -16.58
C LEU A 143 -0.99 -11.81 -15.54
N ARG A 144 -0.14 -12.80 -15.27
CA ARG A 144 -0.38 -13.81 -14.24
C ARG A 144 -0.12 -13.27 -12.83
N ALA A 145 0.95 -12.50 -12.64
CA ALA A 145 1.35 -11.96 -11.33
C ALA A 145 0.50 -10.75 -10.88
N LYS A 146 -0.10 -10.02 -11.82
CA LYS A 146 -0.84 -8.77 -11.61
C LYS A 146 -1.90 -8.92 -10.53
N GLY A 147 -2.70 -9.99 -10.58
CA GLY A 147 -3.73 -10.26 -9.57
C GLY A 147 -3.17 -10.43 -8.16
N HIS A 148 -2.03 -11.11 -8.01
CA HIS A 148 -1.37 -11.30 -6.72
C HIS A 148 -0.83 -9.98 -6.17
N ILE A 149 -0.20 -9.17 -7.01
CA ILE A 149 0.36 -7.87 -6.62
C ILE A 149 -0.75 -6.92 -6.14
N TYR A 150 -1.90 -6.87 -6.81
CA TYR A 150 -3.04 -6.11 -6.32
C TYR A 150 -3.62 -6.66 -5.03
N ASN A 151 -3.59 -7.99 -4.82
CA ASN A 151 -4.01 -8.57 -3.54
C ASN A 151 -3.09 -8.13 -2.39
N ILE A 152 -1.78 -8.11 -2.61
CA ILE A 152 -0.80 -7.59 -1.63
C ILE A 152 -1.07 -6.11 -1.34
N ALA A 153 -1.30 -5.30 -2.39
CA ALA A 153 -1.65 -3.89 -2.25
C ALA A 153 -2.93 -3.68 -1.42
N ASN A 154 -4.00 -4.42 -1.73
CA ASN A 154 -5.27 -4.36 -0.98
C ASN A 154 -5.10 -4.79 0.49
N ARG A 155 -4.22 -5.76 0.77
CA ARG A 155 -3.92 -6.20 2.14
C ARG A 155 -3.12 -5.16 2.90
N LEU A 156 -2.16 -4.51 2.25
CA LEU A 156 -1.42 -3.38 2.82
C LEU A 156 -2.36 -2.21 3.14
N GLU A 157 -3.22 -1.82 2.20
CA GLU A 157 -4.19 -0.73 2.39
C GLU A 157 -5.09 -1.02 3.61
N LYS A 158 -5.61 -2.25 3.72
CA LYS A 158 -6.39 -2.67 4.91
C LYS A 158 -5.59 -2.57 6.20
N ALA A 159 -4.30 -2.90 6.18
CA ALA A 159 -3.43 -2.76 7.34
C ALA A 159 -3.23 -1.28 7.72
N GLN A 160 -3.00 -0.41 6.73
CA GLN A 160 -2.88 1.04 6.90
C GLN A 160 -4.15 1.66 7.46
N ILE A 161 -5.33 1.31 6.93
CA ILE A 161 -6.62 1.80 7.43
C ILE A 161 -6.82 1.42 8.90
N ARG A 162 -6.52 0.17 9.27
CA ARG A 162 -6.63 -0.31 10.67
C ARG A 162 -5.70 0.47 11.60
N ARG A 163 -4.46 0.71 11.16
CA ARG A 163 -3.50 1.53 11.90
C ARG A 163 -4.00 2.96 12.10
N ILE A 164 -4.44 3.62 11.02
CA ILE A 164 -4.97 5.00 11.07
C ILE A 164 -6.16 5.08 12.02
N ALA A 165 -7.07 4.10 11.98
CA ALA A 165 -8.20 4.05 12.90
C ALA A 165 -7.75 3.95 14.36
N GLN A 166 -6.74 3.13 14.65
CA GLN A 166 -6.17 3.01 16.01
C GLN A 166 -5.54 4.33 16.46
N GLU A 167 -4.72 4.96 15.62
CA GLU A 167 -4.07 6.23 15.95
C GLU A 167 -5.06 7.38 16.14
N THR A 168 -6.11 7.42 15.30
CA THR A 168 -7.18 8.41 15.44
C THR A 168 -7.92 8.21 16.77
N THR A 169 -8.10 6.97 17.19
CA THR A 169 -8.71 6.64 18.48
C THR A 169 -7.78 7.05 19.65
N GLU A 170 -6.49 6.74 19.56
CA GLU A 170 -5.48 7.13 20.56
C GLU A 170 -5.43 8.66 20.73
N THR A 171 -5.35 9.39 19.60
CA THR A 171 -5.35 10.85 19.59
C THR A 171 -6.64 11.45 20.13
N GLN A 172 -7.80 10.86 19.82
CA GLN A 172 -9.09 11.29 20.39
C GLN A 172 -9.09 11.20 21.91
N PHE A 173 -8.57 10.11 22.49
CA PHE A 173 -8.48 9.98 23.95
C PHE A 173 -7.53 11.03 24.55
N MET A 174 -6.36 11.25 23.95
CA MET A 174 -5.41 12.27 24.41
C MET A 174 -6.01 13.69 24.36
N VAL A 175 -6.76 14.02 23.31
CA VAL A 175 -7.43 15.32 23.17
C VAL A 175 -8.51 15.48 24.25
N ARG A 176 -9.27 14.41 24.55
CA ARG A 176 -10.28 14.46 25.61
C ARG A 176 -9.66 14.70 26.98
N ASP A 177 -8.54 14.04 27.27
CA ASP A 177 -7.85 14.18 28.55
C ASP A 177 -7.24 15.58 28.71
N THR A 178 -6.62 16.12 27.66
CA THR A 178 -6.11 17.50 27.67
C THR A 178 -7.23 18.53 27.83
N MET A 179 -8.39 18.33 27.19
CA MET A 179 -9.56 19.18 27.40
C MET A 179 -10.07 19.13 28.85
N GLY A 180 -10.02 17.96 29.49
CA GLY A 180 -10.30 17.80 30.92
C GLY A 180 -9.38 18.65 31.78
N MET A 181 -8.07 18.58 31.54
CA MET A 181 -7.08 19.40 32.26
C MET A 181 -7.29 20.90 32.05
N VAL A 182 -7.58 21.33 30.82
CA VAL A 182 -7.85 22.75 30.50
C VAL A 182 -9.06 23.27 31.28
N ARG A 183 -10.14 22.49 31.36
CA ARG A 183 -11.34 22.85 32.17
C ARG A 183 -11.03 22.94 33.65
N GLU A 184 -10.17 22.05 34.16
CA GLU A 184 -9.73 22.10 35.54
C GLU A 184 -8.90 23.37 35.82
N TYR A 185 -7.98 23.73 34.92
CA TYR A 185 -7.22 24.97 35.02
C TYR A 185 -8.11 26.21 34.96
N GLU A 186 -9.11 26.23 34.09
CA GLU A 186 -10.09 27.32 34.03
C GLU A 186 -10.83 27.48 35.36
N THR A 187 -11.26 26.37 35.97
CA THR A 187 -11.94 26.37 37.28
C THR A 187 -11.02 26.91 38.38
N ARG A 188 -9.75 26.48 38.40
CA ARG A 188 -8.75 26.98 39.36
C ARG A 188 -8.44 28.46 39.16
N LEU A 189 -8.35 28.93 37.92
CA LEU A 189 -8.13 30.35 37.59
C LEU A 189 -9.29 31.22 38.06
N ARG A 190 -10.54 30.81 37.83
CA ARG A 190 -11.71 31.55 38.34
C ARG A 190 -11.71 31.65 39.86
N ALA A 191 -11.36 30.56 40.56
CA ALA A 191 -11.26 30.60 42.01
C ALA A 191 -10.16 31.56 42.52
N ILE A 192 -9.07 31.71 41.76
CA ILE A 192 -8.02 32.71 42.05
C ILE A 192 -8.54 34.13 41.80
N GLU A 193 -9.25 34.34 40.69
CA GLU A 193 -9.85 35.62 40.33
C GLU A 193 -10.86 36.08 41.39
N GLU A 194 -11.77 35.21 41.83
CA GLU A 194 -12.74 35.51 42.90
C GLU A 194 -12.04 35.91 44.21
N ARG A 195 -10.96 35.21 44.59
CA ARG A 195 -10.16 35.55 45.77
C ARG A 195 -9.50 36.92 45.64
N LEU A 196 -8.96 37.24 44.46
CA LEU A 196 -8.36 38.56 44.18
C LEU A 196 -9.40 39.68 44.23
N GLN A 197 -10.60 39.44 43.69
CA GLN A 197 -11.69 40.42 43.74
C GLN A 197 -12.15 40.67 45.18
N MET A 198 -12.31 39.63 46.01
CA MET A 198 -12.64 39.80 47.42
C MET A 198 -11.54 40.56 48.20
N SER A 199 -10.27 40.33 47.89
CA SER A 199 -9.15 41.09 48.49
C SER A 199 -9.15 42.58 48.10
N ARG A 200 -9.75 42.95 46.96
CA ARG A 200 -9.80 44.34 46.46
C ARG A 200 -10.91 45.16 47.10
N ILE A 201 -11.96 44.52 47.62
CA ILE A 201 -13.14 45.16 48.24
C ILE A 201 -12.93 45.41 49.75
N GLY A 202 -11.86 44.85 50.35
CA GLY A 202 -11.52 44.99 51.78
C GLY A 202 -10.78 46.26 52.21
N TYR A 203 -10.81 47.34 51.40
CA TYR A 203 -10.27 48.66 51.75
C TYR A 203 -11.34 49.75 51.58
#